data_AF-A0AAV2RVQ0-F1
#
_entry.id   AF-A0AAV2RVQ0-F1
#
_cell.length_a   1.000
_cell.length_b   1.000
_cell.length_c   1.000
_cell.angle_alpha   90.00
_cell.angle_beta   90.00
_cell.angle_gamma   90.00
#
_symmetry.space_group_name_H-M   'P 1'
#
loop_
_entity.id
_entity.type
_entity.pdbx_description
1 polymer ?
#
loop_
_entity_poly.entity_id
_entity_poly.type
_entity_poly.pdbx_seq_one_letter_code
_entity_poly.pdbx_strand_id
1 'polypeptide(L)'
;CEHGGKLKPNADTWEEDCKVYICRDGRITSSDSPTYCIHGGACYDNGETWIKDCTLFTCNKGETTKTQAPNCCEYCGKLKPNGDTWEEDCKVHICRDGNITSSDSPTSCIHGGACYDNGEKWIKDCTQFTCNNGETTKTQDPNCCMHEGKKYSNGDKWKKDDCHYYICNNGQVENSSESIELC
;
A
#
# COMPACT_ATOMS: atom_id res chain seq x y z
N CYS A 1 31.46 33.71 26.03
CA CYS A 1 30.12 33.59 25.42
C CYS A 1 29.18 32.97 26.43
N GLU A 2 27.86 33.18 26.33
CA GLU A 2 26.87 32.48 27.15
C GLU A 2 26.11 31.49 26.27
N HIS A 3 26.05 30.23 26.67
CA HIS A 3 25.35 29.16 25.96
C HIS A 3 24.73 28.19 26.96
N GLY A 4 23.44 27.88 26.82
CA GLY A 4 22.73 26.97 27.74
C GLY A 4 22.85 27.36 29.22
N GLY A 5 22.89 28.67 29.52
CA GLY A 5 23.06 29.19 30.89
C GLY A 5 24.46 29.01 31.49
N LYS A 6 25.47 28.63 30.68
CA LYS A 6 26.87 28.50 31.11
C LYS A 6 27.76 29.51 30.38
N LEU A 7 28.72 30.07 31.12
CA LEU A 7 29.78 30.90 30.55
C LEU A 7 30.85 30.01 29.89
N LYS A 8 31.09 30.27 28.61
CA LYS A 8 32.08 29.62 27.75
C LYS A 8 33.28 30.57 27.56
N PRO A 9 34.51 30.18 27.95
CA PRO A 9 35.70 30.99 27.74
C PRO A 9 35.96 31.33 26.27
N ASN A 10 36.80 32.34 26.01
CA ASN A 10 37.27 32.61 24.65
C ASN A 10 38.06 31.40 24.12
N ALA A 11 37.89 31.08 22.84
CA ALA A 11 38.40 29.89 22.16
C ALA A 11 37.86 28.54 22.65
N ASP A 12 36.88 28.51 23.56
CA ASP A 12 36.23 27.27 23.97
C ASP A 12 35.45 26.64 22.80
N THR A 13 35.55 25.33 22.64
CA THR A 13 34.90 24.55 21.57
C THR A 13 34.07 23.42 22.15
N TRP A 14 32.86 23.22 21.62
CA TRP A 14 31.98 22.12 22.04
C TRP A 14 31.15 21.60 20.88
N GLU A 15 30.62 20.39 21.04
CA GLU A 15 29.74 19.75 20.06
C GLU A 15 28.32 19.64 20.59
N GLU A 16 27.34 19.95 19.74
CA GLU A 16 25.91 19.83 20.01
C GLU A 16 25.16 19.81 18.67
N ASP A 17 24.09 19.02 18.55
CA ASP A 17 23.25 18.95 17.34
C ASP A 17 24.05 18.80 16.02
N CYS A 18 24.99 17.84 15.96
CA CYS A 18 25.92 17.63 14.82
C CYS A 18 26.86 18.79 14.48
N LYS A 19 26.94 19.82 15.31
CA LYS A 19 27.74 21.02 15.03
C LYS A 19 28.85 21.18 16.04
N VAL A 20 29.97 21.70 15.55
CA VAL A 20 31.04 22.23 16.40
C VAL A 20 30.78 23.71 16.56
N TYR A 21 30.68 24.15 17.81
CA TYR A 21 30.57 25.54 18.19
C TYR A 21 31.91 26.04 18.73
N ILE A 22 32.23 27.30 18.47
CA ILE A 22 33.39 27.98 19.03
C ILE A 22 33.00 29.37 19.53
N CYS A 23 33.49 29.73 20.72
CA CYS A 23 33.39 31.08 21.25
C CYS A 23 34.60 31.92 20.81
N ARG A 24 34.38 33.02 20.09
CA ARG A 24 35.42 34.00 19.73
C ARG A 24 34.96 35.41 20.05
N ASP A 25 35.71 36.09 20.91
CA ASP A 25 35.52 37.51 21.25
C ASP A 25 34.07 37.86 21.63
N GLY A 26 33.44 36.97 22.40
CA GLY A 26 32.05 37.13 22.86
C GLY A 26 30.99 36.65 21.88
N ARG A 27 31.36 36.20 20.67
CA ARG A 27 30.44 35.65 19.67
C ARG A 27 30.56 34.13 19.55
N ILE A 28 29.42 33.45 19.42
CA ILE A 28 29.37 32.02 19.09
C ILE A 28 29.28 31.88 17.57
N THR A 29 30.14 31.04 17.00
CA THR A 29 30.04 30.59 15.60
C THR A 29 29.98 29.07 15.57
N SER A 30 29.31 28.50 14.57
CA SER A 30 29.17 27.06 14.42
C SER A 30 29.54 26.60 13.02
N SER A 31 30.05 25.38 12.89
CA SER A 31 30.16 24.64 11.64
C SER A 31 29.61 23.24 11.83
N ASP A 32 29.32 22.54 10.73
CA ASP A 32 29.03 21.11 10.80
C ASP A 32 30.24 20.39 11.41
N SER A 33 29.98 19.43 12.28
CA SER A 33 31.05 18.63 12.86
C SER A 33 31.60 17.68 11.80
N PRO A 34 32.94 17.59 11.66
CA PRO A 34 33.56 16.70 10.68
C PRO A 34 33.46 15.22 11.07
N THR A 35 32.92 14.88 12.24
CA THR A 35 32.85 13.50 12.73
C THR A 35 31.46 12.90 12.58
N TYR A 36 30.41 13.73 12.66
CA TYR A 36 29.02 13.32 12.59
C TYR A 36 28.53 13.18 11.16
N CYS A 37 27.69 12.18 10.91
CA CYS A 37 26.96 12.05 9.65
C CYS A 37 25.54 12.56 9.83
N ILE A 38 25.07 13.36 8.88
CA ILE A 38 23.70 13.87 8.86
C ILE A 38 22.92 13.14 7.78
N HIS A 39 21.87 12.42 8.18
CA HIS A 39 21.00 11.74 7.23
C HIS A 39 19.53 11.92 7.61
N GLY A 40 18.74 12.50 6.69
CA GLY A 40 17.31 12.76 6.93
C GLY A 40 17.02 13.70 8.10
N GLY A 41 17.98 14.57 8.46
CA GLY A 41 17.88 15.48 9.61
C GLY A 41 18.31 14.87 10.96
N ALA A 42 18.64 13.57 11.00
CA ALA A 42 19.18 12.92 12.18
C ALA A 42 20.72 12.95 12.20
N CYS A 43 21.27 12.97 13.41
CA CYS A 43 22.69 12.96 13.73
C CYS A 43 23.16 11.56 14.08
N TYR A 44 24.20 11.09 13.43
CA TYR A 44 24.81 9.78 13.69
C TYR A 44 26.26 9.95 14.10
N ASP A 45 26.62 9.33 15.23
CA ASP A 45 27.98 9.34 15.77
C ASP A 45 28.94 8.59 14.83
N ASN A 46 30.22 8.92 14.87
CA ASN A 46 31.23 8.17 14.13
C ASN A 46 31.27 6.70 14.58
N GLY A 47 31.14 5.78 13.63
CA GLY A 47 31.05 4.33 13.84
C GLY A 47 29.62 3.82 14.03
N GLU A 48 28.64 4.72 14.16
CA GLU A 48 27.24 4.33 14.26
C GLU A 48 26.73 3.73 12.94
N THR A 49 25.83 2.76 13.06
CA THR A 49 25.18 2.11 11.94
C THR A 49 23.66 2.18 12.06
N TRP A 50 22.98 2.36 10.94
CA TRP A 50 21.53 2.35 10.88
C TRP A 50 21.04 1.68 9.61
N ILE A 51 19.85 1.09 9.66
CA ILE A 51 19.22 0.45 8.51
C ILE A 51 18.04 1.29 8.04
N LYS A 52 17.98 1.53 6.73
CA LYS A 52 16.81 2.10 6.08
C LYS A 52 16.63 1.46 4.71
N ASP A 53 15.41 1.04 4.39
CA ASP A 53 15.05 0.48 3.08
C ASP A 53 16.04 -0.59 2.60
N CYS A 54 16.35 -1.56 3.47
CA CYS A 54 17.33 -2.63 3.21
C CYS A 54 18.76 -2.18 2.90
N THR A 55 19.10 -0.94 3.23
CA THR A 55 20.45 -0.41 3.15
C THR A 55 20.97 -0.20 4.57
N LEU A 56 22.11 -0.82 4.89
CA LEU A 56 22.89 -0.52 6.08
C LEU A 56 23.81 0.65 5.78
N PHE A 57 23.70 1.68 6.59
CA PHE A 57 24.55 2.86 6.54
C PHE A 57 25.52 2.81 7.70
N THR A 58 26.73 3.32 7.49
CA THR A 58 27.73 3.47 8.55
C THR A 58 28.35 4.86 8.46
N CYS A 59 28.36 5.56 9.59
CA CYS A 59 29.03 6.84 9.67
C CYS A 59 30.53 6.66 9.90
N ASN A 60 31.36 7.27 9.06
CA ASN A 60 32.81 7.24 9.13
C ASN A 60 33.35 8.66 8.99
N LYS A 61 33.55 9.33 10.12
CA LYS A 61 34.11 10.69 10.21
C LYS A 61 33.46 11.66 9.22
N GLY A 62 32.15 11.83 9.33
CA GLY A 62 31.37 12.71 8.46
C GLY A 62 30.98 12.13 7.10
N GLU A 63 31.55 10.99 6.70
CA GLU A 63 31.18 10.29 5.46
C GLU A 63 30.30 9.07 5.73
N THR A 64 29.25 8.91 4.94
CA THR A 64 28.35 7.76 5.05
C THR A 64 28.69 6.71 4.01
N THR A 65 29.03 5.50 4.44
CA THR A 65 29.15 4.32 3.57
C THR A 65 27.85 3.52 3.57
N LYS A 66 27.62 2.74 2.50
CA LYS A 66 26.38 1.97 2.31
C LYS A 66 26.69 0.55 1.91
N THR A 67 26.00 -0.40 2.53
CA THR A 67 25.99 -1.82 2.17
C THR A 67 24.55 -2.34 2.22
N GLN A 68 24.33 -3.56 1.74
CA GLN A 68 23.02 -4.21 1.90
C GLN A 68 22.82 -4.58 3.37
N ALA A 69 21.65 -4.26 3.90
CA ALA A 69 21.29 -4.63 5.27
C ALA A 69 21.15 -6.14 5.41
N PRO A 70 21.58 -6.72 6.54
CA PRO A 70 21.28 -8.11 6.87
C PRO A 70 19.76 -8.28 7.03
N ASN A 71 19.28 -9.52 6.92
CA ASN A 71 17.91 -9.93 7.27
C ASN A 71 16.79 -9.37 6.38
N CYS A 72 17.11 -8.66 5.30
CA CYS A 72 16.15 -8.35 4.26
C CYS A 72 15.79 -9.58 3.44
N CYS A 73 14.53 -9.66 3.03
CA CYS A 73 14.05 -10.75 2.19
C CYS A 73 14.05 -10.31 0.73
N GLU A 74 14.44 -11.21 -0.16
CA GLU A 74 14.28 -11.01 -1.59
C GLU A 74 12.98 -11.66 -2.06
N TYR A 75 12.13 -10.88 -2.72
CA TYR A 75 10.85 -11.32 -3.27
C TYR A 75 10.66 -10.75 -4.67
N CYS A 76 10.56 -11.62 -5.67
CA CYS A 76 10.41 -11.23 -7.09
C CYS A 76 11.43 -10.17 -7.53
N GLY A 77 12.69 -10.31 -7.12
CA GLY A 77 13.78 -9.38 -7.42
C GLY A 77 13.73 -8.03 -6.69
N LYS A 78 12.84 -7.87 -5.70
CA LYS A 78 12.76 -6.69 -4.84
C LYS A 78 13.14 -7.05 -3.41
N LEU A 79 13.84 -6.14 -2.74
CA LEU A 79 14.16 -6.29 -1.31
C LEU A 79 12.99 -5.79 -0.45
N LYS A 80 12.66 -6.58 0.57
CA LYS A 80 11.66 -6.28 1.59
C LYS A 80 12.37 -6.13 2.94
N PRO A 81 12.24 -4.98 3.61
CA PRO A 81 12.72 -4.79 4.98
C PRO A 81 12.29 -5.88 5.94
N ASN A 82 13.14 -6.17 6.92
CA ASN A 82 12.78 -7.07 8.00
C ASN A 82 11.55 -6.52 8.76
N GLY A 83 10.54 -7.35 8.94
CA GLY A 83 9.25 -6.97 9.53
C GLY A 83 8.20 -6.51 8.52
N ASP A 84 8.56 -6.29 7.25
CA ASP A 84 7.58 -5.92 6.22
C ASP A 84 6.50 -6.99 6.10
N THR A 85 5.27 -6.51 5.96
CA THR A 85 4.08 -7.32 5.70
C THR A 85 3.38 -6.77 4.46
N TRP A 86 3.03 -7.64 3.51
CA TRP A 86 2.30 -7.24 2.31
C TRP A 86 1.34 -8.33 1.86
N GLU A 87 0.32 -7.94 1.11
CA GLU A 87 -0.64 -8.85 0.50
C GLU A 87 -0.40 -8.96 -1.01
N GLU A 88 -0.45 -10.18 -1.53
CA GLU A 88 -0.39 -10.49 -2.97
C GLU A 88 -1.03 -11.86 -3.20
N ASP A 89 -1.76 -12.02 -4.31
CA ASP A 89 -2.38 -13.29 -4.71
C ASP A 89 -3.16 -13.99 -3.58
N CYS A 90 -3.96 -13.22 -2.83
CA CYS A 90 -4.77 -13.69 -1.69
C CYS A 90 -3.93 -14.27 -0.54
N LYS A 91 -2.66 -13.87 -0.43
CA LYS A 91 -1.78 -14.27 0.66
C LYS A 91 -1.23 -13.05 1.37
N VAL A 92 -1.02 -13.20 2.67
CA VAL A 92 -0.18 -12.29 3.45
C VAL A 92 1.22 -12.88 3.49
N HIS A 93 2.19 -12.07 3.10
CA HIS A 93 3.60 -12.37 3.20
C HIS A 93 4.24 -11.53 4.30
N ILE A 94 5.14 -12.14 5.06
CA ILE A 94 5.88 -11.47 6.13
C ILE A 94 7.36 -11.78 5.94
N CYS A 95 8.20 -10.73 5.90
CA CYS A 95 9.65 -10.86 5.92
C CYS A 95 10.16 -10.90 7.37
N ARG A 96 10.86 -11.97 7.75
CA ARG A 96 11.57 -12.08 9.03
C ARG A 96 12.92 -12.74 8.86
N ASP A 97 13.97 -12.06 9.28
CA ASP A 97 15.34 -12.58 9.33
C ASP A 97 15.78 -13.21 8.00
N GLY A 98 15.50 -12.51 6.89
CA GLY A 98 15.83 -12.95 5.53
C GLY A 98 14.91 -14.03 4.96
N ASN A 99 13.88 -14.46 5.71
CA ASN A 99 12.94 -15.49 5.29
C ASN A 99 11.53 -14.92 5.09
N ILE A 100 10.85 -15.41 4.05
CA ILE A 100 9.47 -15.03 3.76
C ILE A 100 8.55 -16.16 4.19
N THR A 101 7.64 -15.85 5.11
CA THR A 101 6.53 -16.73 5.45
C THR A 101 5.25 -16.23 4.80
N SER A 102 4.41 -17.13 4.32
CA SER A 102 3.16 -16.79 3.65
C SER A 102 2.00 -17.54 4.27
N SER A 103 0.85 -16.89 4.40
CA SER A 103 -0.42 -17.50 4.81
C SER A 103 -1.55 -16.94 3.96
N ASP A 104 -2.71 -17.59 3.96
CA ASP A 104 -3.89 -17.06 3.26
C ASP A 104 -4.28 -15.70 3.84
N SER A 105 -4.71 -14.78 2.97
CA SER A 105 -5.24 -13.48 3.38
C SER A 105 -6.55 -13.68 4.11
N PRO A 106 -6.72 -13.11 5.32
CA PRO A 106 -7.98 -13.19 6.03
C PRO A 106 -9.06 -12.28 5.40
N THR A 107 -8.69 -11.38 4.48
CA THR A 107 -9.62 -10.39 3.93
C THR A 107 -9.87 -10.52 2.43
N SER A 108 -8.99 -11.17 1.68
CA SER A 108 -9.20 -11.45 0.26
C SER A 108 -10.14 -12.64 0.06
N CYS A 109 -10.83 -12.68 -1.08
CA CYS A 109 -11.76 -13.75 -1.42
C CYS A 109 -11.24 -14.58 -2.59
N ILE A 110 -11.41 -15.90 -2.52
CA ILE A 110 -11.13 -16.80 -3.64
C ILE A 110 -12.44 -17.27 -4.26
N HIS A 111 -12.66 -16.96 -5.54
CA HIS A 111 -13.84 -17.40 -6.27
C HIS A 111 -13.47 -17.98 -7.62
N GLY A 112 -13.77 -19.27 -7.82
CA GLY A 112 -13.50 -19.97 -9.08
C GLY A 112 -12.00 -20.06 -9.42
N GLY A 113 -11.13 -20.06 -8.41
CA GLY A 113 -9.67 -20.07 -8.57
C GLY A 113 -9.03 -18.69 -8.80
N ALA A 114 -9.83 -17.64 -8.96
CA ALA A 114 -9.33 -16.27 -9.00
C ALA A 114 -9.34 -15.65 -7.59
N CYS A 115 -8.36 -14.78 -7.34
CA CYS A 115 -8.26 -13.97 -6.14
C CYS A 115 -8.92 -12.61 -6.37
N TYR A 116 -9.64 -12.13 -5.36
CA TYR A 116 -10.28 -10.80 -5.35
C TYR A 116 -9.92 -10.08 -4.05
N ASP A 117 -9.52 -8.83 -4.18
CA ASP A 117 -9.17 -7.99 -3.04
C ASP A 117 -10.41 -7.63 -2.22
N ASN A 118 -10.20 -7.28 -0.95
CA ASN A 118 -11.29 -6.81 -0.10
C ASN A 118 -11.96 -5.57 -0.71
N GLY A 119 -13.29 -5.60 -0.83
CA GLY A 119 -14.10 -4.55 -1.47
C GLY A 119 -14.19 -4.67 -2.99
N GLU A 120 -13.44 -5.58 -3.62
CA GLU A 120 -13.51 -5.80 -5.06
C GLU A 120 -14.88 -6.35 -5.47
N LYS A 121 -15.35 -5.88 -6.62
CA LYS A 121 -16.62 -6.29 -7.22
C LYS A 121 -16.37 -6.88 -8.60
N TRP A 122 -17.00 -8.01 -8.88
CA TRP A 122 -16.96 -8.64 -10.19
C TRP A 122 -18.33 -9.16 -10.58
N ILE A 123 -18.58 -9.27 -11.88
CA ILE A 123 -19.86 -9.74 -12.41
C ILE A 123 -19.63 -11.08 -13.12
N LYS A 124 -20.45 -12.07 -12.78
CA LYS A 124 -20.52 -13.34 -13.49
C LYS A 124 -21.98 -13.77 -13.60
N ASP A 125 -22.40 -14.13 -14.82
CA ASP A 125 -23.75 -14.63 -15.09
C ASP A 125 -24.89 -13.73 -14.51
N CYS A 126 -24.83 -12.42 -14.79
CA CYS A 126 -25.72 -11.38 -14.24
C CYS A 126 -25.76 -11.28 -12.71
N THR A 127 -24.83 -11.94 -12.00
CA THR A 127 -24.68 -11.77 -10.56
C THR A 127 -23.46 -10.91 -10.30
N GLN A 128 -23.66 -9.80 -9.59
CA GLN A 128 -22.56 -9.02 -9.04
C GLN A 128 -22.15 -9.62 -7.70
N PHE A 129 -20.89 -9.98 -7.60
CA PHE A 129 -20.24 -10.44 -6.39
C PHE A 129 -19.46 -9.29 -5.75
N THR A 130 -19.30 -9.32 -4.44
CA THR A 130 -18.45 -8.38 -3.72
C THR A 130 -17.71 -9.13 -2.63
N CYS A 131 -16.38 -8.99 -2.61
CA CYS A 131 -15.56 -9.50 -1.52
C CYS A 131 -15.65 -8.56 -0.32
N ASN A 132 -15.98 -9.09 0.85
CA ASN A 132 -16.06 -8.35 2.10
C ASN A 132 -15.36 -9.17 3.18
N ASN A 133 -14.13 -8.79 3.52
CA ASN A 133 -13.33 -9.39 4.59
C ASN A 133 -13.29 -10.93 4.52
N GLY A 134 -12.94 -11.49 3.35
CA GLY A 134 -12.83 -12.93 3.14
C GLY A 134 -14.16 -13.61 2.76
N GLU A 135 -15.29 -12.92 2.89
CA GLU A 135 -16.60 -13.45 2.51
C GLU A 135 -17.11 -12.84 1.20
N THR A 136 -17.70 -13.67 0.35
CA THR A 136 -18.32 -13.20 -0.90
C THR A 136 -19.81 -12.99 -0.72
N THR A 137 -20.27 -11.75 -0.92
CA THR A 137 -21.70 -11.42 -1.02
C THR A 137 -22.14 -11.36 -2.48
N LYS A 138 -23.45 -11.52 -2.73
CA LYS A 138 -24.01 -11.57 -4.09
C LYS A 138 -25.22 -10.65 -4.18
N THR A 139 -25.33 -9.97 -5.31
CA THR A 139 -26.44 -9.09 -5.66
C THR A 139 -26.77 -9.27 -7.14
N GLN A 140 -27.99 -8.94 -7.54
CA GLN A 140 -28.35 -8.90 -8.95
C GLN A 140 -27.57 -7.77 -9.64
N ASP A 141 -26.96 -8.05 -10.80
CA ASP A 141 -26.35 -6.99 -11.62
C ASP A 141 -27.47 -6.15 -12.26
N PRO A 142 -27.55 -4.83 -11.98
CA PRO A 142 -28.58 -3.96 -12.53
C PRO A 142 -28.50 -3.82 -14.06
N ASN A 143 -27.36 -4.14 -14.67
CA ASN A 143 -27.16 -3.99 -16.12
C ASN A 143 -27.47 -5.27 -16.90
N CYS A 144 -27.97 -6.31 -16.24
CA CYS A 144 -28.00 -7.65 -16.80
C CYS A 144 -29.18 -8.48 -16.28
N CYS A 145 -29.96 -9.06 -17.19
CA CYS A 145 -31.01 -10.00 -16.87
C CYS A 145 -30.69 -11.40 -17.43
N MET A 146 -31.04 -12.43 -16.67
CA MET A 146 -30.97 -13.82 -17.11
C MET A 146 -32.39 -14.33 -17.35
N HIS A 147 -32.69 -14.78 -18.56
CA HIS A 147 -33.98 -15.36 -18.90
C HIS A 147 -33.79 -16.61 -19.75
N GLU A 148 -34.29 -17.75 -19.26
CA GLU A 148 -34.16 -19.07 -19.91
C GLU A 148 -32.71 -19.42 -20.33
N GLY A 149 -31.74 -19.06 -19.48
CA GLY A 149 -30.31 -19.32 -19.72
C GLY A 149 -29.66 -18.37 -20.74
N LYS A 150 -30.40 -17.37 -21.25
CA LYS A 150 -29.86 -16.31 -22.10
C LYS A 150 -29.63 -15.03 -21.30
N LYS A 151 -28.53 -14.35 -21.60
CA LYS A 151 -28.14 -13.07 -21.02
C LYS A 151 -28.71 -11.93 -21.86
N TYR A 152 -29.35 -10.97 -21.20
CA TYR A 152 -29.88 -9.75 -21.80
C TYR A 152 -29.29 -8.54 -21.07
N SER A 153 -28.88 -7.52 -21.81
CA SER A 153 -28.42 -6.25 -21.25
C SER A 153 -29.62 -5.40 -20.82
N ASN A 154 -29.39 -4.49 -19.87
CA ASN A 154 -30.43 -3.54 -19.47
C ASN A 154 -30.94 -2.72 -20.66
N GLY A 155 -32.26 -2.66 -20.81
CA GLY A 155 -32.98 -2.08 -21.95
C GLY A 155 -33.29 -3.06 -23.08
N ASP A 156 -32.69 -4.26 -23.11
CA ASP A 156 -32.99 -5.25 -24.15
C ASP A 156 -34.46 -5.66 -24.10
N LYS A 157 -35.09 -5.72 -25.27
CA LYS A 157 -36.46 -6.21 -25.45
C LYS A 157 -36.45 -7.50 -26.27
N TRP A 158 -37.22 -8.50 -25.87
CA TRP A 158 -37.37 -9.75 -26.62
C TRP A 158 -38.79 -10.27 -26.58
N LYS A 159 -39.18 -10.99 -27.63
CA LYS A 159 -40.54 -11.47 -27.80
C LYS A 159 -40.89 -12.50 -26.72
N LYS A 160 -42.04 -12.32 -26.06
CA LYS A 160 -42.65 -13.28 -25.14
C LYS A 160 -43.65 -14.17 -25.88
N ASP A 161 -44.56 -13.52 -26.59
CA ASP A 161 -45.59 -14.13 -27.44
C ASP A 161 -45.89 -13.17 -28.61
N ASP A 162 -46.92 -13.46 -29.41
CA ASP A 162 -47.26 -12.66 -30.60
C ASP A 162 -47.58 -11.18 -30.32
N CYS A 163 -47.94 -10.85 -29.08
CA CYS A 163 -48.43 -9.54 -28.69
C CYS A 163 -47.62 -8.85 -27.60
N HIS A 164 -46.75 -9.60 -26.91
CA HIS A 164 -46.02 -9.11 -25.75
C HIS A 164 -44.51 -9.30 -25.90
N TYR A 165 -43.78 -8.37 -25.31
CA TYR A 165 -42.32 -8.44 -25.18
C TYR A 165 -41.95 -8.46 -23.71
N TYR A 166 -40.87 -9.13 -23.38
CA TYR A 166 -40.12 -8.88 -22.17
C TYR A 166 -39.16 -7.70 -22.40
N ILE A 167 -38.82 -7.02 -21.30
CA ILE A 167 -37.75 -6.03 -21.25
C ILE A 167 -36.86 -6.33 -20.05
N CYS A 168 -35.55 -6.19 -20.20
CA CYS A 168 -34.64 -6.18 -19.07
C CYS A 168 -34.59 -4.76 -18.49
N ASN A 169 -34.96 -4.60 -17.23
CA ASN A 169 -34.95 -3.32 -16.54
C ASN A 169 -34.29 -3.47 -15.16
N ASN A 170 -33.18 -2.79 -14.97
CA ASN A 170 -32.41 -2.75 -13.73
C ASN A 170 -32.12 -4.17 -13.16
N GLY A 171 -31.77 -5.11 -14.04
CA GLY A 171 -31.46 -6.49 -13.70
C GLY A 171 -32.69 -7.40 -13.49
N GLN A 172 -33.90 -6.89 -13.72
CA GLN A 172 -35.14 -7.66 -13.64
C GLN A 172 -35.82 -7.78 -15.01
N VAL A 173 -36.40 -8.96 -15.27
CA VAL A 173 -37.21 -9.20 -16.46
C VAL A 173 -38.63 -8.71 -16.21
N GLU A 174 -39.06 -7.69 -16.93
CA GLU A 174 -40.39 -7.09 -16.83
C GLU A 174 -41.19 -7.34 -18.12
N ASN A 175 -42.52 -7.28 -18.08
CA ASN A 175 -43.34 -7.27 -19.30
C ASN A 175 -43.36 -5.85 -19.86
N SER A 176 -43.02 -5.70 -21.14
CA SER A 176 -43.21 -4.43 -21.87
C SER A 176 -44.70 -4.21 -22.12
N SER A 177 -45.21 -3.04 -21.73
CA SER A 177 -46.60 -2.62 -21.97
C SER A 177 -46.84 -2.03 -23.36
N GLU A 178 -45.85 -2.11 -24.27
CA GLU A 178 -46.04 -1.77 -25.68
C GLU A 178 -46.94 -2.81 -26.35
N SER A 179 -48.25 -2.60 -26.21
CA SER A 179 -49.27 -3.23 -27.04
C SER A 179 -49.08 -2.77 -28.48
N ILE A 180 -48.79 -3.70 -29.40
CA ILE A 180 -48.92 -3.45 -30.83
C ILE A 180 -50.43 -3.29 -31.09
N GLU A 181 -50.86 -2.20 -31.75
CA GLU A 181 -52.26 -1.95 -32.17
C GLU A 181 -52.84 -2.99 -33.16
N LEU A 182 -52.20 -4.16 -33.33
CA LEU A 182 -52.58 -5.22 -34.26
C LEU A 182 -52.52 -6.62 -33.61
N CYS A 183 -52.78 -6.65 -32.30
CA CYS A 183 -53.39 -7.78 -31.63
C CYS A 183 -54.86 -7.43 -31.32
#